data_AF-A0A0F9Q6S9-F1
#
_entry.id   AF-A0A0F9Q6S9-F1
#
_cell.length_a   1.000
_cell.length_b   1.000
_cell.length_c   1.000
_cell.angle_alpha   90.00
_cell.angle_beta   90.00
_cell.angle_gamma   90.00
#
_symmetry.space_group_name_H-M   'P 1'
#
loop_
_entity.id
_entity.type
_entity.pdbx_description
1 polymer ?
#
loop_
_entity_poly.entity_id
_entity_poly.type
_entity_poly.pdbx_seq_one_letter_code
_entity_poly.pdbx_strand_id
1 'polypeptide(L)'
;MIYSASLIIDGNDEGLERLKGLIGLSFILKRTERTTLTLGAIVFIDPTSQLPFFPTFSYNHHFKSSKWEVDFILPQRLLLRRPVGENGRFSLGSTFGATGFYVNVDSPGFAHVFEYSQLEIKSDVIYEHRLSDFLTGTFQGGIQHFISNRLTEKGEPTDDFIYENDQNPTGYFQVGLSIDPFAGKKK
;
A
#
# COMPACT_ATOMS: atom_id res chain seq x y z
N MET A 1 21.47 7.78 4.47
CA MET A 1 20.23 8.57 4.57
C MET A 1 19.54 8.50 3.23
N ILE A 2 18.23 8.25 3.22
CA ILE A 2 17.40 8.18 2.01
C ILE A 2 16.37 9.29 2.13
N TYR A 3 16.22 10.07 1.07
CA TYR A 3 15.20 11.09 0.93
C TYR A 3 14.36 10.77 -0.29
N SER A 4 13.05 10.97 -0.16
CA SER A 4 12.08 10.79 -1.23
C SER A 4 11.14 11.98 -1.23
N ALA A 5 10.91 12.54 -2.41
CA ALA A 5 9.86 13.52 -2.63
C ALA A 5 9.01 13.02 -3.80
N SER A 6 7.70 13.10 -3.68
CA SER A 6 6.77 12.72 -4.73
C SER A 6 5.72 13.80 -4.88
N LEU A 7 5.41 14.11 -6.14
CA LEU A 7 4.29 14.95 -6.53
C LEU A 7 3.26 14.03 -7.17
N ILE A 8 2.04 14.05 -6.66
CA ILE A 8 0.95 13.21 -7.15
C ILE A 8 -0.11 14.15 -7.71
N ILE A 9 -0.47 13.92 -8.98
CA ILE A 9 -1.54 14.63 -9.65
C ILE A 9 -2.66 13.62 -9.86
N ASP A 10 -3.86 13.94 -9.42
CA ASP A 10 -5.03 13.07 -9.49
C ASP A 10 -6.20 13.81 -10.18
N GLY A 11 -7.10 13.07 -10.79
CA GLY A 11 -8.16 13.57 -11.65
C GLY A 11 -9.27 12.55 -11.89
N ASN A 12 -10.44 13.02 -12.29
CA ASN A 12 -11.56 12.21 -12.76
C ASN A 12 -11.83 12.48 -14.26
N ASP A 13 -12.97 12.01 -14.76
CA ASP A 13 -13.44 12.23 -16.12
C ASP A 13 -13.74 13.70 -16.47
N GLU A 14 -13.85 14.57 -15.47
CA GLU A 14 -14.08 16.01 -15.63
C GLU A 14 -12.78 16.83 -15.64
N GLY A 15 -11.65 16.24 -15.23
CA GLY A 15 -10.32 16.87 -15.37
C GLY A 15 -9.37 16.61 -14.21
N LEU A 16 -8.40 17.53 -14.05
CA LEU A 16 -7.46 17.50 -12.94
C LEU A 16 -8.15 17.91 -11.65
N GLU A 17 -8.17 17.01 -10.68
CA GLU A 17 -8.90 17.19 -9.43
C GLU A 17 -7.98 17.65 -8.30
N ARG A 18 -6.71 17.21 -8.26
CA ARG A 18 -5.83 17.46 -7.11
C ARG A 18 -4.34 17.38 -7.38
N LEU A 19 -3.60 18.11 -6.54
CA LEU A 19 -2.16 18.04 -6.38
C LEU A 19 -1.85 17.63 -4.93
N LYS A 20 -1.14 16.52 -4.72
CA LYS A 20 -0.69 16.05 -3.41
C LYS A 20 0.84 15.99 -3.38
N GLY A 21 1.43 16.27 -2.23
CA GLY A 21 2.85 16.07 -2.00
C GLY A 21 3.12 14.97 -0.97
N LEU A 22 4.19 14.20 -1.16
CA LEU A 22 4.71 13.29 -0.15
C LEU A 22 6.20 13.54 0.03
N ILE A 23 6.61 13.76 1.27
CA ILE A 23 8.02 13.89 1.65
C ILE A 23 8.37 12.77 2.62
N GLY A 24 9.47 12.08 2.36
CA GLY A 24 9.97 10.99 3.19
C GLY A 24 11.45 11.16 3.51
N LEU A 25 11.80 10.86 4.75
CA LEU A 25 13.19 10.82 5.22
C LEU A 25 13.40 9.52 5.99
N SER A 26 14.44 8.77 5.66
CA SER A 26 14.77 7.55 6.38
C SER A 26 16.28 7.30 6.56
N PHE A 27 16.62 6.66 7.67
CA PHE A 27 17.95 6.33 8.12
C PHE A 27 18.08 4.82 8.24
N ILE A 28 19.03 4.24 7.50
CA ILE A 28 19.41 2.84 7.69
C ILE A 28 20.24 2.78 8.97
N LEU A 29 19.63 2.24 10.03
CA LEU A 29 20.26 2.10 11.35
C LEU A 29 21.20 0.90 11.40
N LYS A 30 20.84 -0.18 10.70
CA LYS A 30 21.63 -1.40 10.63
C LYS A 30 21.49 -2.04 9.27
N ARG A 31 22.61 -2.46 8.69
CA ARG A 31 22.64 -3.25 7.47
C ARG A 31 23.69 -4.35 7.58
N THR A 32 23.24 -5.59 7.50
CA THR A 32 24.08 -6.78 7.44
C THR A 32 23.65 -7.62 6.24
N GLU A 33 24.33 -8.74 5.98
CA GLU A 33 23.93 -9.69 4.93
C GLU A 33 22.52 -10.24 5.08
N ARG A 34 21.96 -10.24 6.32
CA ARG A 34 20.66 -10.84 6.62
C ARG A 34 19.64 -9.87 7.19
N THR A 35 20.05 -8.71 7.69
CA THR A 35 19.16 -7.78 8.39
C THR A 35 19.32 -6.38 7.85
N THR A 36 18.21 -5.74 7.50
CA THR A 36 18.15 -4.30 7.29
C THR A 36 17.14 -3.69 8.24
N LEU A 37 17.57 -2.68 8.98
CA LEU A 37 16.75 -1.90 9.90
C LEU A 37 16.79 -0.44 9.46
N THR A 38 15.61 0.16 9.28
CA THR A 38 15.47 1.56 8.88
C THR A 38 14.47 2.24 9.80
N LEU A 39 14.76 3.47 10.18
CA LEU A 39 13.85 4.36 10.89
C LEU A 39 13.68 5.64 10.08
N GLY A 40 12.48 6.16 10.00
CA GLY A 40 12.20 7.36 9.24
C GLY A 40 10.86 7.97 9.60
N ALA A 41 10.43 8.88 8.75
CA ALA A 41 9.10 9.46 8.80
C ALA A 41 8.67 9.89 7.39
N ILE A 42 7.36 9.99 7.21
CA ILE A 42 6.73 10.54 6.02
C ILE A 42 5.76 11.64 6.42
N VAL A 43 5.66 12.66 5.58
CA VAL A 43 4.73 13.78 5.69
C VAL A 43 3.93 13.86 4.40
N PHE A 44 2.61 13.95 4.55
CA PHE A 44 1.68 14.21 3.46
C PHE A 44 1.39 15.70 3.42
N ILE A 45 1.73 16.34 2.29
CA ILE A 45 1.36 17.72 1.99
C ILE A 45 0.02 17.64 1.29
N ASP A 46 -1.02 17.48 2.10
CA ASP A 46 -2.36 17.21 1.63
C ASP A 46 -3.41 17.50 2.72
N PRO A 47 -4.26 18.55 2.56
CA PRO A 47 -5.19 18.97 3.61
C PRO A 47 -6.30 17.96 3.91
N THR A 48 -6.58 17.03 2.99
CA THR A 48 -7.61 15.99 3.20
C THR A 48 -7.00 14.64 3.57
N SER A 49 -5.70 14.59 3.90
CA SER A 49 -5.09 13.38 4.43
C SER A 49 -5.60 13.09 5.85
N GLN A 50 -6.17 11.91 6.07
CA GLN A 50 -6.61 11.50 7.43
C GLN A 50 -5.43 11.49 8.41
N LEU A 51 -4.21 11.26 7.90
CA LEU A 51 -2.99 11.09 8.70
C LEU A 51 -1.84 11.86 8.03
N PRO A 52 -1.65 13.15 8.37
CA PRO A 52 -0.71 14.04 7.69
C PRO A 52 0.77 13.70 7.96
N PHE A 53 1.04 12.92 9.01
CA PHE A 53 2.37 12.50 9.41
C PHE A 53 2.37 11.06 9.90
N PHE A 54 3.41 10.30 9.54
CA PHE A 54 3.66 8.99 10.12
C PHE A 54 5.14 8.72 10.38
N PRO A 55 5.49 8.13 11.54
CA PRO A 55 6.77 7.49 11.68
C PRO A 55 6.82 6.24 10.79
N THR A 56 7.96 6.02 10.15
CA THR A 56 8.22 4.81 9.37
C THR A 56 9.29 3.98 10.03
N PHE A 57 9.09 2.67 10.02
CA PHE A 57 10.05 1.72 10.54
C PHE A 57 10.06 0.51 9.61
N SER A 58 11.24 0.11 9.14
CA SER A 58 11.37 -1.12 8.36
C SER A 58 12.32 -2.09 9.03
N TYR A 59 11.91 -3.35 9.13
CA TYR A 59 12.72 -4.45 9.56
C TYR A 59 12.60 -5.59 8.55
N ASN A 60 13.68 -5.81 7.80
CA ASN A 60 13.82 -6.96 6.92
C ASN A 60 14.84 -7.92 7.52
N HIS A 61 14.48 -9.20 7.67
CA HIS A 61 15.37 -10.20 8.26
C HIS A 61 15.23 -11.59 7.64
N HIS A 62 16.34 -12.16 7.19
CA HIS A 62 16.45 -13.55 6.76
C HIS A 62 16.99 -14.41 7.90
N PHE A 63 16.25 -15.46 8.28
CA PHE A 63 16.64 -16.32 9.39
C PHE A 63 17.81 -17.22 9.00
N LYS A 64 18.83 -17.35 9.87
CA LYS A 64 20.04 -18.13 9.56
C LYS A 64 19.77 -19.63 9.37
N SER A 65 18.87 -20.20 10.16
CA SER A 65 18.56 -21.63 10.20
C SER A 65 17.22 -21.98 9.55
N SER A 66 16.66 -21.08 8.74
CA SER A 66 15.32 -21.23 8.17
C SER A 66 15.22 -20.53 6.82
N LYS A 67 14.38 -21.07 5.93
CA LYS A 67 14.06 -20.43 4.64
C LYS A 67 13.10 -19.25 4.81
N TRP A 68 12.57 -19.03 6.01
CA TRP A 68 11.69 -17.91 6.28
C TRP A 68 12.46 -16.58 6.32
N GLU A 69 11.74 -15.53 5.99
CA GLU A 69 12.17 -14.14 6.14
C GLU A 69 11.00 -13.30 6.65
N VAL A 70 11.32 -12.25 7.39
CA VAL A 70 10.37 -11.23 7.84
C VAL A 70 10.59 -9.99 7.00
N ASP A 71 9.50 -9.43 6.49
CA ASP A 71 9.45 -8.13 5.83
C ASP A 71 8.40 -7.26 6.50
N PHE A 72 8.85 -6.43 7.44
CA PHE A 72 8.02 -5.51 8.18
C PHE A 72 8.34 -4.08 7.76
N ILE A 73 7.31 -3.32 7.39
CA ILE A 73 7.38 -1.91 7.03
C ILE A 73 6.17 -1.22 7.66
N LEU A 74 6.34 -0.47 8.74
CA LEU A 74 5.28 0.30 9.37
C LEU A 74 5.04 1.62 8.62
N PRO A 75 3.78 2.01 8.36
CA PRO A 75 2.53 1.28 8.65
C PRO A 75 2.11 0.26 7.58
N GLN A 76 2.82 0.22 6.45
CA GLN A 76 2.42 -0.43 5.21
C GLN A 76 2.17 -1.95 5.27
N ARG A 77 3.04 -2.76 5.88
CA ARG A 77 2.93 -4.23 5.83
C ARG A 77 3.74 -4.97 6.88
N LEU A 78 3.29 -6.18 7.20
CA LEU A 78 4.05 -7.23 7.88
C LEU A 78 3.87 -8.52 7.10
N LEU A 79 4.94 -9.02 6.47
CA LEU A 79 4.92 -10.27 5.71
C LEU A 79 5.95 -11.25 6.25
N LEU A 80 5.54 -12.50 6.44
CA LEU A 80 6.41 -13.64 6.57
C LEU A 80 6.49 -14.34 5.21
N ARG A 81 7.68 -14.45 4.66
CA ARG A 81 7.88 -15.03 3.31
C ARG A 81 8.82 -16.21 3.37
N ARG A 82 8.70 -17.12 2.41
CA ARG A 82 9.67 -18.19 2.19
C ARG A 82 9.66 -18.63 0.73
N PRO A 83 10.81 -19.02 0.16
CA PRO A 83 10.83 -19.77 -1.07
C PRO A 83 10.18 -21.15 -0.89
N VAL A 84 9.50 -21.61 -1.93
CA VAL A 84 8.82 -22.90 -2.02
C VAL A 84 9.18 -23.54 -3.35
N GLY A 85 9.86 -24.69 -3.32
CA GLY A 85 10.45 -25.29 -4.51
C GLY A 85 11.59 -24.43 -5.08
N GLU A 86 11.80 -24.51 -6.39
CA GLU A 86 12.85 -23.76 -7.09
C GLU A 86 12.34 -22.42 -7.63
N ASN A 87 11.05 -22.36 -8.00
CA ASN A 87 10.46 -21.24 -8.74
C ASN A 87 9.30 -20.56 -7.99
N GLY A 88 9.06 -20.91 -6.72
CA GLY A 88 7.92 -20.42 -5.95
C GLY A 88 8.31 -19.58 -4.74
N ARG A 89 7.43 -18.67 -4.36
CA ARG A 89 7.45 -17.94 -3.08
C ARG A 89 6.09 -18.01 -2.43
N PHE A 90 6.07 -18.29 -1.14
CA PHE A 90 4.89 -18.20 -0.30
C PHE A 90 5.07 -17.03 0.67
N SER A 91 4.02 -16.24 0.84
CA SER A 91 3.95 -15.16 1.81
C SER A 91 2.65 -15.25 2.60
N LEU A 92 2.71 -14.89 3.88
CA LEU A 92 1.56 -14.74 4.76
C LEU A 92 1.76 -13.46 5.55
N GLY A 93 0.72 -12.64 5.67
CA GLY A 93 0.81 -11.49 6.54
C GLY A 93 -0.33 -10.51 6.36
N SER A 94 -0.04 -9.26 6.70
CA SER A 94 -1.01 -8.18 6.60
C SER A 94 -0.43 -6.98 5.86
N THR A 95 -1.27 -6.30 5.10
CA THR A 95 -0.96 -5.04 4.42
C THR A 95 -1.98 -3.98 4.81
N PHE A 96 -1.51 -2.76 5.01
CA PHE A 96 -2.35 -1.58 5.23
C PHE A 96 -2.50 -0.85 3.90
N GLY A 97 -3.75 -0.58 3.53
CA GLY A 97 -4.13 0.13 2.32
C GLY A 97 -4.91 1.40 2.64
N ALA A 98 -4.72 2.42 1.81
CA ALA A 98 -5.57 3.59 1.74
C ALA A 98 -6.04 3.74 0.30
N THR A 99 -7.35 3.73 0.08
CA THR A 99 -7.98 3.92 -1.23
C THR A 99 -8.86 5.17 -1.18
N GLY A 100 -8.97 5.86 -2.32
CA GLY A 100 -9.79 7.06 -2.45
C GLY A 100 -10.38 7.13 -3.84
N PHE A 101 -11.66 7.50 -3.97
CA PHE A 101 -12.29 7.77 -5.27
C PHE A 101 -13.23 8.97 -5.19
N TYR A 102 -13.38 9.67 -6.32
CA TYR A 102 -14.26 10.83 -6.44
C TYR A 102 -15.70 10.39 -6.70
N VAL A 103 -16.65 11.08 -6.06
CA VAL A 103 -18.09 10.92 -6.24
C VAL A 103 -18.67 12.27 -6.64
N ASN A 104 -19.07 12.39 -7.91
CA ASN A 104 -19.69 13.60 -8.43
C ASN A 104 -21.20 13.56 -8.13
N VAL A 105 -21.74 14.66 -7.59
CA VAL A 105 -23.15 14.75 -7.16
C VAL A 105 -23.81 15.98 -7.80
N ASP A 106 -24.73 15.73 -8.72
CA ASP A 106 -25.55 16.75 -9.38
C ASP A 106 -26.85 17.01 -8.60
N SER A 107 -26.74 17.58 -7.40
CA SER A 107 -27.91 17.91 -6.57
C SER A 107 -27.85 19.34 -6.02
N PRO A 108 -28.91 20.15 -6.15
CA PRO A 108 -28.94 21.50 -5.58
C PRO A 108 -28.76 21.46 -4.05
N GLY A 109 -27.78 22.23 -3.55
CA GLY A 109 -27.50 22.33 -2.11
C GLY A 109 -26.41 21.39 -1.58
N PHE A 110 -25.78 20.60 -2.44
CA PHE A 110 -24.60 19.79 -2.12
C PHE A 110 -23.38 20.25 -2.94
N ALA A 111 -22.18 19.97 -2.44
CA ALA A 111 -20.96 20.13 -3.20
C ALA A 111 -20.98 19.25 -4.46
N HIS A 112 -20.37 19.73 -5.54
CA HIS A 112 -20.36 19.00 -6.81
C HIS A 112 -19.46 17.76 -6.79
N VAL A 113 -18.41 17.75 -5.97
CA VAL A 113 -17.48 16.62 -5.88
C VAL A 113 -17.20 16.28 -4.41
N PHE A 114 -17.37 15.01 -4.07
CA PHE A 114 -16.95 14.41 -2.81
C PHE A 114 -15.81 13.43 -3.04
N GLU A 115 -15.01 13.20 -2.00
CA GLU A 115 -13.98 12.16 -1.96
C GLU A 115 -14.42 11.08 -0.97
N TYR A 116 -14.57 9.86 -1.44
CA TYR A 116 -14.73 8.69 -0.57
C TYR A 116 -13.35 8.10 -0.28
N SER A 117 -12.92 8.14 0.98
CA SER A 117 -11.63 7.63 1.45
C SER A 117 -11.83 6.42 2.36
N GLN A 118 -11.10 5.36 2.09
CA GLN A 118 -11.17 4.09 2.81
C GLN A 118 -9.78 3.67 3.29
N LEU A 119 -9.68 3.33 4.58
CA LEU A 119 -8.50 2.72 5.20
C LEU A 119 -8.80 1.27 5.52
N GLU A 120 -7.88 0.38 5.16
CA GLU A 120 -8.09 -1.05 5.28
C GLU A 120 -6.83 -1.80 5.70
N ILE A 121 -7.02 -2.94 6.38
CA ILE A 121 -5.99 -3.95 6.60
C ILE A 121 -6.42 -5.21 5.87
N LYS A 122 -5.58 -5.70 4.95
CA LYS A 122 -5.75 -7.00 4.31
C LYS A 122 -4.85 -8.00 4.99
N SER A 123 -5.42 -9.06 5.53
CA SER A 123 -4.68 -10.22 6.03
C SER A 123 -4.81 -11.34 5.02
N ASP A 124 -3.70 -11.73 4.42
CA ASP A 124 -3.70 -12.59 3.24
C ASP A 124 -2.54 -13.58 3.18
N VAL A 125 -2.77 -14.57 2.33
CA VAL A 125 -1.77 -15.52 1.85
C VAL A 125 -1.52 -15.22 0.39
N ILE A 126 -0.24 -15.19 0.01
CA ILE A 126 0.22 -14.94 -1.35
C ILE A 126 1.09 -16.10 -1.78
N TYR A 127 0.81 -16.64 -2.97
CA TYR A 127 1.68 -17.57 -3.66
C TYR A 127 2.11 -16.98 -5.00
N GLU A 128 3.40 -16.95 -5.24
CA GLU A 128 3.98 -16.51 -6.50
C GLU A 128 4.77 -17.66 -7.12
N HIS A 129 4.66 -17.81 -8.43
CA HIS A 129 5.35 -18.84 -9.20
C HIS A 129 5.92 -18.26 -10.48
N ARG A 130 7.23 -18.43 -10.68
CA ARG A 130 7.93 -18.10 -11.92
C ARG A 130 7.59 -19.15 -12.97
N LEU A 131 6.75 -18.79 -13.94
CA LEU A 131 6.27 -19.65 -15.02
C LEU A 131 7.30 -19.75 -16.16
N SER A 132 8.05 -18.69 -16.39
CA SER A 132 9.16 -18.62 -17.35
C SER A 132 10.21 -17.62 -16.87
N ASP A 133 11.30 -17.45 -17.62
CA ASP A 133 12.33 -16.49 -17.22
C ASP A 133 11.87 -15.04 -17.12
N PHE A 134 10.80 -14.69 -17.83
CA PHE A 134 10.24 -13.35 -17.92
C PHE A 134 8.84 -13.24 -17.32
N LEU A 135 8.20 -14.34 -16.91
CA LEU A 135 6.80 -14.34 -16.47
C LEU A 135 6.65 -14.95 -15.07
N THR A 136 5.98 -14.22 -14.19
CA THR A 136 5.61 -14.69 -12.85
C THR A 136 4.10 -14.56 -12.66
N GLY A 137 3.47 -15.64 -12.19
CA GLY A 137 2.08 -15.63 -11.77
C GLY A 137 1.96 -15.43 -10.27
N THR A 138 0.90 -14.74 -9.84
CA THR A 138 0.60 -14.47 -8.44
C THR A 138 -0.85 -14.87 -8.15
N PHE A 139 -1.05 -15.57 -7.04
CA PHE A 139 -2.35 -15.79 -6.44
C PHE A 139 -2.32 -15.24 -5.02
N GLN A 140 -3.30 -14.42 -4.67
CA GLN A 140 -3.45 -13.83 -3.34
C GLN A 140 -4.89 -14.03 -2.88
N GLY A 141 -5.08 -14.34 -1.60
CA GLY A 141 -6.40 -14.47 -1.02
C GLY A 141 -6.38 -14.24 0.48
N GLY A 142 -7.46 -13.68 1.01
CA GLY A 142 -7.49 -13.27 2.40
C GLY A 142 -8.77 -12.59 2.82
N ILE A 143 -8.68 -11.87 3.94
CA ILE A 143 -9.76 -11.10 4.54
C ILE A 143 -9.32 -9.64 4.60
N GLN A 144 -10.23 -8.76 4.19
CA GLN A 144 -10.08 -7.32 4.24
C GLN A 144 -10.91 -6.77 5.39
N HIS A 145 -10.25 -6.06 6.30
CA HIS A 145 -10.85 -5.36 7.44
C HIS A 145 -10.81 -3.86 7.17
N PHE A 146 -11.97 -3.20 7.23
CA PHE A 146 -12.07 -1.76 7.04
C PHE A 146 -11.90 -1.06 8.40
N ILE A 147 -11.00 -0.08 8.45
CA ILE A 147 -10.73 0.72 9.65
C ILE A 147 -11.57 1.99 9.64
N SER A 148 -11.67 2.64 8.49
CA SER A 148 -12.34 3.93 8.33
C SER A 148 -12.86 4.04 6.90
N ASN A 149 -14.08 4.53 6.77
CA ASN A 149 -14.69 4.88 5.49
C ASN A 149 -15.35 6.24 5.66
N ARG A 150 -14.86 7.26 4.95
CA ARG A 150 -15.35 8.64 5.08
C ARG A 150 -15.67 9.22 3.71
N LEU A 151 -16.77 9.95 3.63
CA LEU A 151 -17.09 10.82 2.51
C LEU A 151 -16.90 12.26 2.94
N THR A 152 -16.00 12.98 2.28
CA THR A 152 -15.63 14.36 2.60
C THR A 152 -15.82 15.23 1.37
N GLU A 153 -16.23 16.48 1.55
CA GLU A 153 -16.25 17.44 0.45
C GLU A 153 -14.83 17.63 -0.10
N LYS A 154 -14.71 17.76 -1.43
CA LYS A 154 -13.41 17.89 -2.08
C LYS A 154 -12.66 19.11 -1.55
N GLY A 155 -11.48 18.87 -0.97
CA GLY A 155 -10.59 19.92 -0.47
C GLY A 155 -10.79 20.28 0.99
N GLU A 156 -11.83 19.76 1.64
CA GLU A 156 -12.08 19.97 3.07
C GLU A 156 -11.29 18.97 3.93
N PRO A 157 -10.97 19.32 5.19
CA PRO A 157 -10.29 18.41 6.12
C PRO A 157 -11.07 17.10 6.32
N THR A 158 -10.35 15.98 6.50
CA THR A 158 -11.00 14.67 6.69
C THR A 158 -11.85 14.56 7.96
N ASP A 159 -11.69 15.49 8.89
CA ASP A 159 -12.48 15.53 10.12
C ASP A 159 -13.86 16.18 9.92
N ASP A 160 -14.08 16.87 8.80
CA ASP A 160 -15.37 17.43 8.39
C ASP A 160 -16.07 16.49 7.38
N PHE A 161 -16.23 15.23 7.79
CA PHE A 161 -16.89 14.23 6.96
C PHE A 161 -18.42 14.39 7.04
N ILE A 162 -19.07 14.30 5.89
CA ILE A 162 -20.54 14.32 5.80
C ILE A 162 -21.16 12.94 6.02
N TYR A 163 -20.36 11.88 5.91
CA TYR A 163 -20.79 10.49 6.06
C TYR A 163 -19.64 9.58 6.50
N GLU A 164 -19.95 8.69 7.44
CA GLU A 164 -19.07 7.61 7.92
C GLU A 164 -19.83 6.27 7.88
N ASN A 165 -19.12 5.18 7.55
CA ASN A 165 -19.72 3.85 7.47
C ASN A 165 -18.79 2.75 8.01
N ASP A 166 -19.36 1.87 8.83
CA ASP A 166 -18.70 0.64 9.27
C ASP A 166 -18.97 -0.51 8.30
N GLN A 167 -17.91 -0.98 7.63
CA GLN A 167 -17.99 -2.13 6.73
C GLN A 167 -17.52 -3.41 7.43
N ASN A 168 -18.31 -4.47 7.29
CA ASN A 168 -17.94 -5.78 7.81
C ASN A 168 -16.71 -6.36 7.08
N PRO A 169 -15.89 -7.18 7.77
CA PRO A 169 -14.77 -7.86 7.14
C PRO A 169 -15.23 -8.69 5.94
N THR A 170 -14.52 -8.55 4.82
CA THR A 170 -14.90 -9.16 3.54
C THR A 170 -13.79 -10.04 3.01
N GLY A 171 -14.13 -11.26 2.58
CA GLY A 171 -13.19 -12.15 1.92
C GLY A 171 -12.87 -11.71 0.50
N TYR A 172 -11.63 -11.84 0.07
CA TYR A 172 -11.21 -11.49 -1.29
C TYR A 172 -10.19 -12.47 -1.85
N PHE A 173 -10.07 -12.48 -3.18
CA PHE A 173 -8.96 -13.12 -3.88
C PHE A 173 -8.53 -12.28 -5.08
N GLN A 174 -7.28 -12.42 -5.46
CA GLN A 174 -6.65 -11.73 -6.58
C GLN A 174 -5.75 -12.69 -7.34
N VAL A 175 -5.77 -12.59 -8.66
CA VAL A 175 -4.83 -13.26 -9.56
C VAL A 175 -4.06 -12.19 -10.33
N GLY A 176 -2.74 -12.34 -10.40
CA GLY A 176 -1.85 -11.40 -11.07
C GLY A 176 -0.87 -12.09 -11.99
N LEU A 177 -0.42 -11.37 -13.02
CA LEU A 177 0.66 -11.76 -13.90
C LEU A 177 1.66 -10.60 -13.97
N SER A 178 2.94 -10.89 -13.80
CA SER A 178 4.04 -9.93 -13.87
C SER A 178 5.02 -10.35 -14.96
N ILE A 179 5.38 -9.40 -15.82
CA ILE A 179 6.30 -9.62 -16.95
C ILE A 179 7.57 -8.80 -16.71
N ASP A 180 8.72 -9.46 -16.65
CA ASP A 180 10.04 -8.84 -16.69
C ASP A 180 10.68 -9.07 -18.07
N PRO A 181 10.56 -8.11 -19.00
CA PRO A 181 11.04 -8.26 -20.37
C PRO A 181 12.58 -8.27 -20.49
N PHE A 182 13.31 -7.99 -19.41
CA PHE A 182 14.77 -7.91 -19.40
C PHE A 182 15.44 -9.12 -18.74
N ALA A 183 14.70 -9.95 -18.02
CA ALA A 183 15.23 -11.12 -17.32
C ALA A 183 15.93 -12.15 -18.23
N GLY A 184 15.55 -12.21 -19.51
CA GLY A 184 16.18 -13.09 -20.52
C GLY A 184 17.42 -12.51 -21.22
N LYS A 185 17.73 -11.22 -21.05
CA LYS A 185 18.92 -10.59 -21.66
C LYS A 185 20.14 -10.79 -20.78
N LYS A 186 20.59 -12.04 -20.65
CA LYS A 186 21.97 -12.29 -20.18
C LYS A 186 22.93 -11.85 -21.29
N LYS A 187 23.85 -10.94 -20.97
CA LYS A 187 25.02 -10.63 -21.79
C LYS A 187 25.91 -11.87 -21.96
#